data_AF-A0A183EB50-F1
#
_entry.id   AF-A0A183EB50-F1
#
_cell.length_a   1.000
_cell.length_b   1.000
_cell.length_c   1.000
_cell.angle_alpha   90.00
_cell.angle_beta   90.00
_cell.angle_gamma   90.00
#
_symmetry.space_group_name_H-M   'P 1'
#
loop_
_entity.id
_entity.type
_entity.pdbx_description
1 polymer ?
#
loop_
_entity_poly.entity_id
_entity_poly.type
_entity_poly.pdbx_seq_one_letter_code
_entity_poly.pdbx_strand_id
1 'polypeptide(L)'
;LKETPRWLIKKGRGREAAKAAIYIRKWDGKIAPELEKQIVMVVQKAADDELEKMKTSKKNYYFYHLFSDWKLGWYAVVFSTSLYVFFSLFSASFVSYGIAYNMEALSGNVYVNVIILGASRWIINIVVAALEFSVKSIGRRLLHLVSVGLIALLLGILFIIYIFTWPKIDTYKVVTKAGGEGDALVHAIVVFTRYASLLAAAICTELFILDSVQPTELFPTPIRSAGIAFIQIFNRLGTIISPLVFIPSEHWPPAPFLLMFVTSAADFLLYFFFVPETRGKKLPDHMPDELVNFSEDLASNAVEKDDDTTAPLKREIVETAEESKESEHERERNETGKDDSKGSEMEGKEN
;
A
#
# COMPACT_ATOMS: atom_id res chain seq x y z
N LEU A 1 33.54 9.28 -8.53
CA LEU A 1 32.17 9.47 -9.07
C LEU A 1 31.70 10.87 -8.65
N LYS A 2 31.13 11.66 -9.57
CA LYS A 2 30.48 12.93 -9.19
C LYS A 2 29.06 12.61 -8.73
N GLU A 3 28.68 13.11 -7.56
CA GLU A 3 27.32 12.97 -7.03
C GLU A 3 26.29 13.66 -7.93
N THR A 4 25.02 13.24 -7.84
CA THR A 4 23.96 13.82 -8.68
C THR A 4 23.73 15.31 -8.37
N PRO A 5 23.50 16.17 -9.38
CA PRO A 5 23.25 17.60 -9.16
C PRO A 5 22.12 17.86 -8.18
N ARG A 6 21.04 17.05 -8.23
CA ARG A 6 19.89 17.15 -7.33
C ARG A 6 20.27 16.92 -5.87
N TRP A 7 21.12 15.92 -5.57
CA TRP A 7 21.59 15.68 -4.21
C TRP A 7 22.50 16.80 -3.70
N LEU A 8 23.36 17.34 -4.57
CA LEU A 8 24.26 18.45 -4.23
C LEU A 8 23.50 19.75 -3.96
N ILE A 9 22.45 20.05 -4.75
CA ILE A 9 21.50 21.14 -4.49
C ILE A 9 20.84 20.92 -3.13
N LYS A 10 20.34 19.70 -2.88
CA LYS A 10 19.71 19.34 -1.61
C LYS A 10 20.65 19.43 -0.40
N LYS A 11 21.97 19.52 -0.59
CA LYS A 11 22.94 19.70 0.50
C LYS A 11 23.46 21.14 0.62
N GLY A 12 22.90 22.09 -0.15
CA GLY A 12 23.39 23.47 -0.23
C GLY A 12 24.76 23.60 -0.93
N ARG A 13 25.24 22.56 -1.63
CA ARG A 13 26.54 22.54 -2.31
C ARG A 13 26.41 23.04 -3.75
N GLY A 14 25.91 24.26 -3.93
CA GLY A 14 25.56 24.83 -5.25
C GLY A 14 26.71 24.82 -6.27
N ARG A 15 27.93 25.18 -5.85
CA ARG A 15 29.12 25.19 -6.74
C ARG A 15 29.46 23.81 -7.29
N GLU A 16 29.29 22.76 -6.49
CA GLU A 16 29.55 21.39 -6.93
C GLU A 16 28.41 20.86 -7.78
N ALA A 17 27.17 21.19 -7.42
CA ALA A 17 25.99 20.87 -8.22
C ALA A 17 26.10 21.46 -9.63
N ALA A 18 26.55 22.70 -9.76
CA ALA A 18 26.75 23.36 -11.04
C ALA A 18 27.83 22.64 -11.87
N LYS A 19 28.97 22.28 -11.24
CA LYS A 19 30.03 21.49 -11.89
C LYS A 19 29.58 20.09 -12.32
N ALA A 20 28.65 19.48 -11.59
CA ALA A 20 28.05 18.20 -11.95
C ALA A 20 27.05 18.35 -13.11
N ALA A 21 26.20 19.38 -13.08
CA ALA A 21 25.24 19.69 -14.14
C ALA A 21 25.93 20.02 -15.48
N ILE A 22 26.97 20.86 -15.44
CA ILE A 22 27.80 21.18 -16.61
C ILE A 22 28.48 19.92 -17.16
N TYR A 23 28.98 19.04 -16.28
CA TYR A 23 29.60 17.78 -16.71
C TYR A 23 28.62 16.85 -17.43
N ILE A 24 27.39 16.72 -16.93
CA ILE A 24 26.33 15.93 -17.58
C ILE A 24 25.95 16.58 -18.92
N ARG A 25 25.80 17.90 -18.97
CA ARG A 25 25.42 18.62 -20.19
C ARG A 25 26.49 18.52 -21.29
N LYS A 26 27.77 18.38 -20.93
CA LYS A 26 28.87 18.15 -21.89
C LYS A 26 28.76 16.82 -22.64
N TRP A 27 28.02 15.84 -22.11
CA TRP A 27 27.74 14.59 -22.82
C TRP A 27 26.73 14.77 -23.96
N ASP A 28 25.88 15.79 -23.88
CA ASP A 28 24.82 16.07 -24.84
C ASP A 28 25.28 17.03 -25.96
N GLY A 29 26.39 17.77 -25.75
CA GLY A 29 26.98 18.64 -26.77
C GLY A 29 27.95 19.70 -26.24
N LYS A 30 28.47 20.55 -27.14
CA LYS A 30 29.30 21.70 -26.78
C LYS A 30 28.44 22.78 -26.12
N ILE A 31 28.88 23.26 -24.96
CA ILE A 31 28.16 24.26 -24.16
C ILE A 31 28.65 25.65 -24.55
N ALA A 32 27.72 26.55 -24.90
CA ALA A 32 28.02 27.97 -25.07
C ALA A 32 28.27 28.63 -23.69
N PRO A 33 29.21 29.58 -23.58
CA PRO A 33 29.56 30.21 -22.30
C PRO A 33 28.39 30.91 -21.60
N GLU A 34 27.38 31.35 -22.36
CA GLU A 34 26.16 31.95 -21.80
C GLU A 34 25.24 30.91 -21.13
N LEU A 35 25.11 29.72 -21.73
CA LEU A 35 24.35 28.62 -21.15
C LEU A 35 25.03 28.06 -19.90
N GLU A 36 26.36 28.06 -19.86
CA GLU A 36 27.13 27.68 -18.66
C GLU A 36 26.84 28.63 -17.49
N LYS A 37 26.81 29.94 -17.73
CA LYS A 37 26.44 30.94 -16.71
C LYS A 37 25.00 30.77 -16.22
N GLN A 38 24.04 30.53 -17.12
CA GLN A 38 22.65 30.28 -16.75
C GLN A 38 22.50 29.03 -15.87
N ILE A 39 23.19 27.93 -16.21
CA ILE A 39 23.19 26.71 -15.40
C ILE A 39 23.75 26.97 -14.01
N VAL A 40 24.87 27.70 -13.91
CA VAL A 40 25.46 28.05 -12.60
C VAL A 40 24.49 28.90 -11.79
N MET A 41 23.86 29.91 -12.39
CA MET A 41 22.95 30.82 -11.69
C MET A 41 21.71 30.10 -11.16
N VAL A 42 21.05 29.27 -12.00
CA VAL A 42 19.85 28.52 -11.61
C VAL A 42 20.17 27.48 -10.54
N VAL A 43 21.28 26.74 -10.70
CA VAL A 43 21.68 25.69 -9.76
C VAL A 43 22.13 26.28 -8.42
N GLN A 44 22.83 27.40 -8.44
CA GLN A 44 23.26 28.09 -7.23
C GLN A 44 22.06 28.67 -6.49
N LYS A 45 21.15 29.36 -7.19
CA LYS A 45 19.90 29.88 -6.60
C LYS A 45 19.07 28.76 -5.97
N ALA A 46 18.87 27.64 -6.67
CA ALA A 46 18.15 26.49 -6.13
C ALA A 46 18.84 25.87 -4.90
N ALA A 47 20.17 25.89 -4.84
CA ALA A 47 20.91 25.40 -3.68
C ALA A 47 20.86 26.36 -2.49
N ASP A 48 20.84 27.66 -2.75
CA ASP A 48 20.71 28.71 -1.74
C ASP A 48 19.29 28.73 -1.16
N ASP A 49 18.26 28.60 -2.00
CA ASP A 49 16.85 28.45 -1.58
C ASP A 49 16.66 27.22 -0.67
N GLU A 50 17.28 26.09 -1.02
CA GLU A 50 17.21 24.87 -0.20
C GLU A 50 18.03 24.98 1.10
N LEU A 51 19.13 25.74 1.08
CA LEU A 51 19.92 26.02 2.28
C LEU A 51 19.16 26.94 3.24
N GLU A 52 18.43 27.93 2.74
CA GLU A 52 17.52 28.77 3.54
C GLU A 52 16.37 27.94 4.13
N LYS A 53 15.79 27.01 3.36
CA LYS A 53 14.83 26.02 3.88
C LYS A 53 15.42 25.12 4.96
N MET A 54 16.69 24.70 4.84
CA MET A 54 17.36 23.91 5.89
C MET A 54 17.64 24.70 7.17
N LYS A 55 17.86 26.02 7.07
CA LYS A 55 18.08 26.89 8.23
C LYS A 55 16.78 27.16 8.98
N THR A 56 15.68 27.34 8.26
CA THR A 56 14.34 27.64 8.79
C THR A 56 13.59 26.38 9.23
N SER A 57 13.70 25.29 8.47
CA SER A 57 13.08 23.99 8.75
C SER A 57 14.10 22.99 9.31
N LYS A 58 14.42 23.11 10.61
CA LYS A 58 15.11 22.07 11.39
C LYS A 58 14.12 21.06 12.00
N LYS A 59 12.98 20.78 11.34
CA LYS A 59 12.07 19.75 11.83
C LYS A 59 12.62 18.38 11.44
N ASN A 60 13.15 17.66 12.42
CA ASN A 60 13.44 16.24 12.26
C ASN A 60 12.10 15.50 12.21
N TYR A 61 11.68 15.09 11.01
CA TYR A 61 10.46 14.33 10.84
C TYR A 61 10.70 12.87 11.20
N TYR A 62 10.11 12.44 12.31
CA TYR A 62 10.06 11.05 12.73
C TYR A 62 8.71 10.42 12.40
N PHE A 63 8.68 9.09 12.36
CA PHE A 63 7.46 8.33 12.08
C PHE A 63 6.33 8.65 13.06
N TYR A 64 6.61 8.94 14.34
CA TYR A 64 5.59 9.32 15.31
C TYR A 64 4.90 10.66 14.98
N HIS A 65 5.49 11.53 14.15
CA HIS A 65 4.79 12.75 13.69
C HIS A 65 3.59 12.42 12.81
N LEU A 66 3.56 11.23 12.19
CA LEU A 66 2.34 10.72 11.54
C LEU A 66 1.22 10.41 12.55
N PHE A 67 1.55 10.23 13.83
CA PHE A 67 0.64 9.88 14.92
C PHE A 67 0.37 11.05 15.88
N SER A 68 1.10 12.17 15.77
CA SER A 68 1.10 13.23 16.78
C SER A 68 0.20 14.43 16.45
N ASP A 69 -0.07 14.70 15.17
CA ASP A 69 -0.85 15.88 14.75
C ASP A 69 -2.20 15.49 14.13
N TRP A 70 -3.28 15.75 14.88
CA TRP A 70 -4.65 15.30 14.62
C TRP A 70 -5.43 16.13 13.58
N LYS A 71 -4.86 17.12 12.89
CA LYS A 71 -5.61 18.02 12.00
C LYS A 71 -5.59 17.55 10.52
N LEU A 72 -6.66 17.18 9.81
CA LEU A 72 -7.99 16.65 10.17
C LEU A 72 -8.62 15.80 9.00
N GLY A 73 -7.89 15.41 7.94
CA GLY A 73 -8.51 14.67 6.83
C GLY A 73 -7.53 13.87 5.98
N TRP A 74 -6.56 14.53 5.35
CA TRP A 74 -5.51 13.85 4.57
C TRP A 74 -4.64 12.94 5.44
N TYR A 75 -4.25 13.41 6.64
CA TYR A 75 -3.50 12.59 7.59
C TYR A 75 -4.32 11.40 8.12
N ALA A 76 -5.63 11.55 8.31
CA ALA A 76 -6.50 10.44 8.71
C ALA A 76 -6.59 9.38 7.60
N VAL A 77 -6.64 9.78 6.33
CA VAL A 77 -6.59 8.87 5.18
C VAL A 77 -5.24 8.17 5.11
N VAL A 78 -4.12 8.89 5.17
CA VAL A 78 -2.77 8.29 5.17
C VAL A 78 -2.58 7.37 6.36
N PHE A 79 -3.05 7.75 7.55
CA PHE A 79 -3.00 6.94 8.76
C PHE A 79 -3.84 5.66 8.63
N SER A 80 -5.09 5.78 8.18
CA SER A 80 -6.00 4.64 7.98
C SER A 80 -5.45 3.67 6.94
N THR A 81 -4.93 4.19 5.83
CA THR A 81 -4.32 3.38 4.78
C THR A 81 -2.98 2.77 5.22
N SER A 82 -2.22 3.43 6.10
CA SER A 82 -1.00 2.86 6.71
C SER A 82 -1.33 1.73 7.68
N LEU A 83 -2.30 1.94 8.56
CA LEU A 83 -2.77 0.92 9.52
C LEU A 83 -3.31 -0.31 8.78
N TYR A 84 -4.05 -0.08 7.70
CA TYR A 84 -4.47 -1.13 6.79
C TYR A 84 -3.29 -1.93 6.23
N VAL A 85 -2.28 -1.27 5.64
CA VAL A 85 -1.13 -1.97 5.06
C VAL A 85 -0.38 -2.77 6.12
N PHE A 86 -0.31 -2.29 7.38
CA PHE A 86 0.28 -3.05 8.48
C PHE A 86 -0.48 -4.36 8.72
N PHE A 87 -1.81 -4.29 8.74
CA PHE A 87 -2.66 -5.46 8.98
C PHE A 87 -2.65 -6.42 7.78
N SER A 88 -2.71 -5.91 6.55
CA SER A 88 -2.64 -6.70 5.31
C SER A 88 -1.35 -7.51 5.24
N LEU A 89 -0.20 -6.87 5.46
CA LEU A 89 1.09 -7.58 5.46
C LEU A 89 1.25 -8.56 6.62
N PHE A 90 0.69 -8.23 7.79
CA PHE A 90 0.63 -9.18 8.90
C PHE A 90 -0.20 -10.41 8.52
N SER A 91 -1.40 -10.23 7.97
CA SER A 91 -2.32 -11.28 7.54
C SER A 91 -1.72 -12.15 6.43
N ALA A 92 -1.18 -11.53 5.37
CA ALA A 92 -0.54 -12.22 4.25
C ALA A 92 0.65 -13.09 4.72
N SER A 93 1.49 -12.56 5.62
CA SER A 93 2.59 -13.31 6.22
C SER A 93 2.12 -14.42 7.13
N PHE A 94 1.12 -14.16 7.97
CA PHE A 94 0.56 -15.15 8.85
C PHE A 94 0.04 -16.37 8.07
N VAL A 95 -0.71 -16.15 6.99
CA VAL A 95 -1.24 -17.23 6.12
C VAL A 95 -0.13 -17.92 5.31
N SER A 96 0.70 -17.14 4.61
CA SER A 96 1.75 -17.67 3.72
C SER A 96 2.76 -18.51 4.48
N TYR A 97 3.26 -18.00 5.61
CA TYR A 97 4.24 -18.71 6.43
C TYR A 97 3.60 -19.78 7.29
N GLY A 98 2.34 -19.63 7.70
CA GLY A 98 1.62 -20.70 8.42
C GLY A 98 1.57 -21.97 7.58
N ILE A 99 1.13 -21.86 6.32
CA ILE A 99 1.08 -22.99 5.40
C ILE A 99 2.49 -23.49 5.04
N ALA A 100 3.46 -22.59 4.86
CA ALA A 100 4.84 -22.98 4.52
C ALA A 100 5.54 -23.75 5.67
N TYR A 101 5.39 -23.31 6.91
CA TYR A 101 6.02 -23.98 8.06
C TYR A 101 5.37 -25.32 8.40
N ASN A 102 4.08 -25.50 8.08
CA ASN A 102 3.38 -26.75 8.30
C ASN A 102 3.22 -27.62 7.04
N MET A 103 4.13 -27.47 6.07
CA MET A 103 4.11 -28.25 4.82
C MET A 103 4.24 -29.77 5.02
N GLU A 104 4.81 -30.20 6.15
CA GLU A 104 4.90 -31.62 6.54
C GLU A 104 3.55 -32.22 6.93
N ALA A 105 2.62 -31.41 7.44
CA ALA A 105 1.29 -31.90 7.82
C ALA A 105 0.31 -32.01 6.64
N LEU A 106 0.64 -31.37 5.50
CA LEU A 106 -0.08 -31.55 4.25
C LEU A 106 0.20 -32.94 3.67
N SER A 107 -0.79 -33.51 2.99
CA SER A 107 -0.63 -34.81 2.35
C SER A 107 0.43 -34.78 1.24
N GLY A 108 1.10 -35.92 1.06
CA GLY A 108 2.11 -36.11 0.01
C GLY A 108 3.54 -35.74 0.44
N ASN A 109 4.43 -35.66 -0.54
CA ASN A 109 5.84 -35.36 -0.32
C ASN A 109 6.06 -33.84 -0.19
N VAL A 110 6.75 -33.42 0.87
CA VAL A 110 7.11 -32.01 1.13
C VAL A 110 7.84 -31.37 -0.03
N TYR A 111 8.80 -32.06 -0.66
CA TYR A 111 9.53 -31.52 -1.81
C TYR A 111 8.60 -31.21 -2.99
N VAL A 112 7.61 -32.07 -3.23
CA VAL A 112 6.61 -31.85 -4.28
C VAL A 112 5.68 -30.68 -3.91
N ASN A 113 5.31 -30.55 -2.64
CA ASN A 113 4.53 -29.40 -2.14
C ASN A 113 5.26 -28.07 -2.36
N VAL A 114 6.56 -28.03 -2.07
CA VAL A 114 7.41 -26.84 -2.29
C VAL A 114 7.50 -26.50 -3.78
N ILE A 115 7.70 -27.50 -4.64
CA ILE A 115 7.75 -27.29 -6.10
C ILE A 115 6.42 -26.73 -6.62
N ILE A 116 5.29 -27.33 -6.20
CA ILE A 116 3.95 -26.86 -6.60
C ILE A 116 3.72 -25.42 -6.11
N LEU A 117 4.04 -25.13 -4.86
CA LEU A 117 3.89 -23.79 -4.30
C LEU A 117 4.75 -22.76 -5.05
N GLY A 118 6.02 -23.10 -5.31
CA GLY A 118 6.94 -22.24 -6.07
C GLY A 118 6.45 -21.98 -7.48
N ALA A 119 6.09 -23.03 -8.23
CA ALA A 119 5.55 -22.90 -9.58
C ALA A 119 4.26 -22.07 -9.61
N SER A 120 3.34 -22.32 -8.66
CA SER A 120 2.07 -21.59 -8.56
C SER A 120 2.29 -20.09 -8.33
N ARG A 121 3.24 -19.71 -7.46
CA ARG A 121 3.59 -18.31 -7.22
C ARG A 121 4.07 -17.60 -8.49
N TRP A 122 4.94 -18.24 -9.25
CA TRP A 122 5.43 -17.69 -10.52
C TRP A 122 4.30 -17.55 -11.54
N ILE A 123 3.47 -18.58 -11.70
CA ILE A 123 2.36 -18.56 -12.65
C ILE A 123 1.36 -17.45 -12.30
N ILE A 124 0.95 -17.36 -11.04
CA ILE A 124 -0.02 -16.35 -10.58
C ILE A 124 0.51 -14.94 -10.84
N ASN A 125 1.74 -14.64 -10.42
CA ASN A 125 2.31 -13.30 -10.58
C ASN A 125 2.47 -12.92 -12.07
N ILE A 126 2.83 -13.86 -12.95
CA ILE A 126 2.91 -13.60 -14.41
C ILE A 126 1.53 -13.32 -14.98
N VAL A 127 0.52 -14.12 -14.61
CA VAL A 127 -0.86 -13.92 -15.06
C VAL A 127 -1.39 -12.57 -14.61
N VAL A 128 -1.18 -12.21 -13.34
CA VAL A 128 -1.60 -10.91 -12.80
C VAL A 128 -0.90 -9.76 -13.51
N ALA A 129 0.42 -9.83 -13.70
CA ALA A 129 1.16 -8.81 -14.43
C ALA A 129 0.68 -8.65 -15.89
N ALA A 130 0.36 -9.76 -16.57
CA ALA A 130 -0.19 -9.74 -17.92
C ALA A 130 -1.60 -9.12 -17.97
N LEU A 131 -2.43 -9.39 -16.95
CA LEU A 131 -3.75 -8.79 -16.79
C LEU A 131 -3.66 -7.28 -16.54
N GLU A 132 -2.75 -6.84 -15.67
CA GLU A 132 -2.51 -5.42 -15.40
C GLU A 132 -2.06 -4.65 -16.65
N PHE A 133 -1.20 -5.27 -17.49
CA PHE A 133 -0.75 -4.68 -18.74
C PHE A 133 -1.86 -4.63 -19.81
N SER A 134 -2.66 -5.69 -19.92
CA SER A 134 -3.70 -5.81 -20.96
C SER A 134 -4.91 -4.93 -20.68
N VAL A 135 -5.29 -4.77 -19.40
CA VAL A 135 -6.50 -4.05 -19.00
C VAL A 135 -6.13 -2.82 -18.18
N LYS A 136 -6.08 -1.67 -18.86
CA LYS A 136 -5.81 -0.36 -18.23
C LYS A 136 -6.84 0.04 -17.15
N SER A 137 -8.01 -0.60 -17.15
CA SER A 137 -9.09 -0.35 -16.18
C SER A 137 -8.95 -1.15 -14.87
N ILE A 138 -8.02 -2.11 -14.75
CA ILE A 138 -7.82 -2.86 -13.48
C ILE A 138 -7.09 -1.95 -12.49
N GLY A 139 -7.82 -1.36 -11.55
CA GLY A 139 -7.23 -0.59 -10.45
C GLY A 139 -6.42 -1.49 -9.50
N ARG A 140 -5.46 -0.89 -8.77
CA ARG A 140 -4.70 -1.63 -7.74
C ARG A 140 -5.63 -2.11 -6.61
N ARG A 141 -6.68 -1.33 -6.34
CA ARG A 141 -7.73 -1.69 -5.37
C ARG A 141 -8.46 -2.96 -5.76
N LEU A 142 -8.85 -3.08 -7.03
CA LEU A 142 -9.57 -4.29 -7.47
C LEU A 142 -8.67 -5.53 -7.33
N LEU A 143 -7.40 -5.41 -7.68
CA LEU A 143 -6.47 -6.53 -7.65
C LEU A 143 -6.19 -7.04 -6.23
N HIS A 144 -6.00 -6.12 -5.28
CA HIS A 144 -5.84 -6.49 -3.87
C HIS A 144 -7.12 -7.13 -3.32
N LEU A 145 -8.29 -6.49 -3.54
CA LEU A 145 -9.58 -6.97 -3.06
C LEU A 145 -9.93 -8.37 -3.60
N VAL A 146 -9.68 -8.63 -4.88
CA VAL A 146 -9.88 -9.95 -5.51
C VAL A 146 -8.94 -10.99 -4.90
N SER A 147 -7.68 -10.63 -4.67
CA SER A 147 -6.67 -11.56 -4.14
C SER A 147 -6.98 -11.95 -2.69
N VAL A 148 -7.21 -10.97 -1.82
CA VAL A 148 -7.54 -11.21 -0.40
C VAL A 148 -8.91 -11.89 -0.26
N GLY A 149 -9.89 -11.53 -1.11
CA GLY A 149 -11.20 -12.18 -1.16
C GLY A 149 -11.10 -13.65 -1.58
N LEU A 150 -10.26 -13.98 -2.58
CA LEU A 150 -10.03 -15.35 -3.01
C LEU A 150 -9.34 -16.18 -1.92
N ILE A 151 -8.36 -15.60 -1.20
CA ILE A 151 -7.70 -16.25 -0.06
C ILE A 151 -8.72 -16.54 1.05
N ALA A 152 -9.51 -15.54 1.44
CA ALA A 152 -10.55 -15.71 2.46
C ALA A 152 -11.59 -16.77 2.06
N LEU A 153 -12.02 -16.79 0.80
CA LEU A 153 -12.95 -17.79 0.28
C LEU A 153 -12.35 -19.22 0.34
N LEU A 154 -11.11 -19.40 -0.11
CA LEU A 154 -10.43 -20.69 -0.06
C LEU A 154 -10.27 -21.19 1.38
N LEU A 155 -9.83 -20.33 2.30
CA LEU A 155 -9.65 -20.67 3.71
C LEU A 155 -10.99 -20.95 4.41
N GLY A 156 -12.05 -20.20 4.06
CA GLY A 156 -13.41 -20.44 4.56
C GLY A 156 -13.97 -21.78 4.09
N ILE A 157 -13.78 -22.14 2.82
CA ILE A 157 -14.16 -23.46 2.29
C ILE A 157 -13.39 -24.57 3.01
N LEU A 158 -12.08 -24.40 3.21
CA LEU A 158 -11.26 -25.36 3.96
C LEU A 158 -11.76 -25.53 5.40
N PHE A 159 -12.07 -24.43 6.08
CA PHE A 159 -12.63 -24.47 7.43
C PHE A 159 -13.94 -25.26 7.50
N ILE A 160 -14.87 -25.01 6.58
CA ILE A 160 -16.15 -25.74 6.50
C ILE A 160 -15.90 -27.23 6.26
N ILE A 161 -15.04 -27.60 5.30
CA ILE A 161 -14.69 -29.00 5.01
C ILE A 161 -14.11 -29.68 6.26
N TYR A 162 -13.22 -29.00 6.97
CA TYR A 162 -12.59 -29.54 8.18
C TYR A 162 -13.58 -29.72 9.33
N ILE A 163 -14.55 -28.81 9.52
CA ILE A 163 -15.61 -29.00 10.54
C ILE A 163 -16.34 -30.33 10.34
N PHE A 164 -16.73 -30.66 9.11
CA PHE A 164 -17.54 -31.84 8.84
C PHE A 164 -16.73 -33.14 8.71
N THR A 165 -15.45 -33.04 8.33
CA THR A 165 -14.68 -34.21 7.86
C THR A 165 -13.45 -34.53 8.70
N TRP A 166 -13.09 -33.71 9.71
CA TRP A 166 -11.87 -33.93 10.48
C TRP A 166 -11.72 -35.33 11.12
N PRO A 167 -12.77 -36.00 11.67
CA PRO A 167 -12.58 -37.32 12.29
C PRO A 167 -12.25 -38.39 11.25
N LYS A 168 -12.84 -38.28 10.06
CA LYS A 168 -12.60 -39.19 8.93
C LYS A 168 -11.22 -38.96 8.32
N ILE A 169 -10.77 -37.70 8.26
CA ILE A 169 -9.44 -37.35 7.75
C ILE A 169 -8.36 -37.90 8.69
N ASP A 170 -8.54 -37.81 10.01
CA ASP A 170 -7.54 -38.31 10.96
C ASP A 170 -7.40 -39.83 10.88
N THR A 171 -8.54 -40.54 10.86
CA THR A 171 -8.58 -42.00 10.64
C THR A 171 -7.90 -42.38 9.31
N TYR A 172 -8.17 -41.64 8.23
CA TYR A 172 -7.54 -41.86 6.93
C TYR A 172 -6.02 -41.66 6.96
N LYS A 173 -5.52 -40.63 7.65
CA LYS A 173 -4.08 -40.38 7.81
C LYS A 173 -3.37 -41.50 8.57
N VAL A 174 -4.03 -42.09 9.57
CA VAL A 174 -3.50 -43.23 10.32
C VAL A 174 -3.44 -44.49 9.45
N VAL A 175 -4.53 -44.80 8.73
CA VAL A 175 -4.61 -45.99 7.86
C VAL A 175 -3.60 -45.91 6.71
N THR A 176 -3.48 -44.74 6.07
CA THR A 176 -2.52 -44.56 4.97
C THR A 176 -1.07 -44.61 5.42
N LYS A 177 -0.74 -44.07 6.62
CA LYS A 177 0.58 -44.25 7.23
C LYS A 177 0.89 -45.72 7.54
N ALA A 178 -0.11 -46.52 7.89
CA ALA A 178 0.02 -47.96 8.10
C ALA A 178 0.07 -48.77 6.80
N GLY A 179 0.03 -48.13 5.62
CA GLY A 179 0.07 -48.79 4.32
C GLY A 179 -1.27 -49.36 3.84
N GLY A 180 -2.39 -49.01 4.48
CA GLY A 180 -3.72 -49.43 4.08
C GLY A 180 -4.33 -48.52 2.99
N GLU A 181 -5.21 -49.10 2.16
CA GLU A 181 -6.05 -48.35 1.23
C GLU A 181 -7.20 -47.70 2.01
N GLY A 182 -7.18 -46.37 2.12
CA GLY A 182 -8.28 -45.61 2.71
C GLY A 182 -9.36 -45.25 1.68
N ASP A 183 -10.53 -44.84 2.16
CA ASP A 183 -11.68 -44.47 1.31
C ASP A 183 -11.31 -43.45 0.22
N ALA A 184 -11.67 -43.76 -1.02
CA ALA A 184 -11.39 -42.91 -2.19
C ALA A 184 -11.97 -41.49 -2.07
N LEU A 185 -13.14 -41.37 -1.43
CA LEU A 185 -13.80 -40.08 -1.19
C LEU A 185 -12.98 -39.21 -0.22
N VAL A 186 -12.47 -39.79 0.87
CA VAL A 186 -11.65 -39.06 1.85
C VAL A 186 -10.30 -38.69 1.26
N HIS A 187 -9.70 -39.56 0.43
CA HIS A 187 -8.50 -39.21 -0.33
C HIS A 187 -8.73 -37.99 -1.22
N ALA A 188 -9.85 -37.94 -1.97
CA ALA A 188 -10.17 -36.79 -2.82
C ALA A 188 -10.29 -35.48 -2.01
N ILE A 189 -10.92 -35.53 -0.83
CA ILE A 189 -11.03 -34.37 0.08
C ILE A 189 -9.64 -33.93 0.57
N VAL A 190 -8.79 -34.87 0.99
CA VAL A 190 -7.43 -34.57 1.46
C VAL A 190 -6.57 -33.97 0.35
N VAL A 191 -6.68 -34.49 -0.88
CA VAL A 191 -5.99 -33.95 -2.06
C VAL A 191 -6.50 -32.55 -2.40
N PHE A 192 -7.82 -32.33 -2.37
CA PHE A 192 -8.40 -31.00 -2.56
C PHE A 192 -7.90 -30.00 -1.52
N THR A 193 -7.91 -30.37 -0.23
CA THR A 193 -7.46 -29.48 0.85
C THR A 193 -5.99 -29.10 0.72
N ARG A 194 -5.14 -30.04 0.27
CA ARG A 194 -3.73 -29.80 -0.05
C ARG A 194 -3.58 -28.74 -1.14
N TYR A 195 -4.22 -28.93 -2.30
CA TYR A 195 -4.07 -27.99 -3.42
C TYR A 195 -4.70 -26.63 -3.13
N ALA A 196 -5.86 -26.58 -2.46
CA ALA A 196 -6.48 -25.32 -2.07
C ALA A 196 -5.64 -24.52 -1.06
N SER A 197 -5.00 -25.21 -0.10
CA SER A 197 -4.08 -24.55 0.85
C SER A 197 -2.83 -24.02 0.15
N LEU A 198 -2.23 -24.80 -0.74
CA LEU A 198 -1.07 -24.36 -1.51
C LEU A 198 -1.42 -23.19 -2.44
N LEU A 199 -2.61 -23.18 -3.03
CA LEU A 199 -3.11 -22.08 -3.84
C LEU A 199 -3.30 -20.81 -3.02
N ALA A 200 -3.93 -20.90 -1.84
CA ALA A 200 -4.09 -19.76 -0.93
C ALA A 200 -2.72 -19.16 -0.54
N ALA A 201 -1.74 -19.99 -0.17
CA ALA A 201 -0.37 -19.55 0.15
C ALA A 201 0.38 -18.98 -1.07
N ALA A 202 0.02 -19.40 -2.28
CA ALA A 202 0.59 -18.85 -3.51
C ALA A 202 0.02 -17.47 -3.81
N ILE A 203 -1.29 -17.24 -3.66
CA ILE A 203 -1.93 -15.94 -3.89
C ILE A 203 -1.38 -14.86 -2.94
N CYS A 204 -0.95 -15.24 -1.73
CA CYS A 204 -0.28 -14.30 -0.81
C CYS A 204 0.93 -13.58 -1.42
N THR A 205 1.61 -14.14 -2.43
CA THR A 205 2.72 -13.42 -3.09
C THR A 205 2.28 -12.19 -3.83
N GLU A 206 1.05 -12.18 -4.36
CA GLU A 206 0.50 -11.00 -5.00
C GLU A 206 0.27 -9.88 -3.99
N LEU A 207 -0.25 -10.21 -2.80
CA LEU A 207 -0.41 -9.25 -1.71
C LEU A 207 0.92 -8.62 -1.29
N PHE A 208 1.99 -9.43 -1.17
CA PHE A 208 3.32 -8.89 -0.88
C PHE A 208 3.82 -7.90 -1.93
N ILE A 209 3.55 -8.14 -3.21
CA ILE A 209 3.96 -7.23 -4.29
C ILE A 209 3.16 -5.93 -4.17
N LEU A 210 1.84 -6.01 -4.06
CA LEU A 210 0.96 -4.83 -3.98
C LEU A 210 1.27 -3.98 -2.74
N ASP A 211 1.41 -4.62 -1.58
CA ASP A 211 1.70 -3.94 -0.32
C ASP A 211 3.14 -3.42 -0.24
N SER A 212 4.06 -3.90 -1.09
CA SER A 212 5.40 -3.31 -1.21
C SER A 212 5.41 -2.00 -2.01
N VAL A 213 4.47 -1.84 -2.95
CA VAL A 213 4.39 -0.69 -3.84
C VAL A 213 3.50 0.41 -3.24
N GLN A 214 2.35 0.06 -2.67
CA GLN A 214 1.36 1.01 -2.16
C GLN A 214 1.94 2.03 -1.14
N PRO A 215 2.81 1.65 -0.18
CA PRO A 215 3.49 2.59 0.72
C PRO A 215 4.30 3.67 -0.01
N THR A 216 4.94 3.33 -1.12
CA THR A 216 5.78 4.28 -1.86
C THR A 216 4.96 5.34 -2.58
N GLU A 217 3.72 5.02 -2.93
CA GLU A 217 2.77 5.92 -3.57
C GLU A 217 2.04 6.79 -2.53
N LEU A 218 1.94 6.32 -1.28
CA LEU A 218 1.11 6.90 -0.23
C LEU A 218 1.89 7.74 0.79
N PHE A 219 3.11 7.32 1.17
CA PHE A 219 3.92 8.05 2.15
C PHE A 219 4.72 9.20 1.51
N PRO A 220 4.73 10.39 2.12
CA PRO A 220 5.57 11.50 1.66
C PRO A 220 7.05 11.19 1.87
N THR A 221 7.88 11.76 0.99
CA THR A 221 9.32 11.46 0.88
C THR A 221 10.11 11.51 2.22
N PRO A 222 9.84 12.44 3.16
CA PRO A 222 10.58 12.49 4.42
C PRO A 222 10.37 11.30 5.36
N ILE A 223 9.16 10.73 5.41
CA ILE A 223 8.80 9.63 6.34
C ILE A 223 8.66 8.27 5.65
N ARG A 224 8.72 8.22 4.32
CA ARG A 224 8.52 6.99 3.54
C ARG A 224 9.43 5.84 3.97
N SER A 225 10.73 6.10 4.17
CA SER A 225 11.68 5.07 4.59
C SER A 225 11.39 4.53 5.99
N ALA A 226 11.01 5.41 6.93
CA ALA A 226 10.64 5.01 8.28
C ALA A 226 9.30 4.24 8.31
N GLY A 227 8.32 4.66 7.51
CA GLY A 227 7.04 3.98 7.36
C GLY A 227 7.18 2.58 6.78
N ILE A 228 7.95 2.43 5.69
CA ILE A 228 8.24 1.11 5.11
C ILE A 228 8.99 0.22 6.11
N ALA A 229 9.94 0.75 6.87
CA ALA A 229 10.63 -0.04 7.89
C ALA A 229 9.67 -0.55 8.98
N PHE A 230 8.72 0.30 9.42
CA PHE A 230 7.72 -0.07 10.41
C PHE A 230 6.74 -1.12 9.89
N ILE A 231 6.27 -0.98 8.64
CA ILE A 231 5.46 -2.00 7.95
C ILE A 231 6.12 -3.38 8.03
N GLN A 232 7.44 -3.43 7.80
CA GLN A 232 8.19 -4.69 7.80
C GLN A 232 8.31 -5.33 9.20
N ILE A 233 8.12 -4.57 10.28
CA ILE A 233 8.03 -5.13 11.63
C ILE A 233 6.74 -5.96 11.77
N PHE A 234 5.60 -5.45 11.28
CA PHE A 234 4.33 -6.20 11.30
C PHE A 234 4.36 -7.44 10.42
N ASN A 235 4.98 -7.33 9.24
CA ASN A 235 5.27 -8.48 8.39
C ASN A 235 6.03 -9.57 9.16
N ARG A 236 7.12 -9.20 9.86
CA ARG A 236 7.90 -10.13 10.71
C ARG A 236 7.09 -10.69 11.87
N LEU A 237 6.22 -9.91 12.50
CA LEU A 237 5.32 -10.40 13.55
C LEU A 237 4.39 -11.49 13.01
N GLY A 238 3.85 -11.31 11.80
CA GLY A 238 3.05 -12.34 11.11
C GLY A 238 3.83 -13.63 10.92
N THR A 239 5.09 -13.54 10.45
CA THR A 239 5.98 -14.70 10.32
C THR A 239 6.27 -15.38 11.66
N ILE A 240 6.54 -14.61 12.73
CA ILE A 240 6.85 -15.14 14.07
C ILE A 240 5.64 -15.86 14.68
N ILE A 241 4.43 -15.31 14.50
CA ILE A 241 3.19 -15.88 15.05
C ILE A 241 2.70 -17.05 14.19
N SER A 242 3.08 -17.13 12.91
CA SER A 242 2.57 -18.15 11.99
C SER A 242 2.76 -19.62 12.43
N PRO A 243 3.87 -20.07 13.04
CA PRO A 243 3.99 -21.46 13.49
C PRO A 243 3.04 -21.77 14.66
N LEU A 244 2.65 -20.76 15.45
CA LEU A 244 1.77 -20.92 16.60
C LEU A 244 0.34 -21.24 16.19
N VAL A 245 -0.06 -20.95 14.93
CA VAL A 245 -1.43 -21.19 14.44
C VAL A 245 -1.82 -22.67 14.43
N PHE A 246 -0.84 -23.57 14.39
CA PHE A 246 -1.07 -25.01 14.38
C PHE A 246 -1.07 -25.66 15.77
N ILE A 247 -0.63 -24.97 16.82
CA ILE A 247 -0.68 -25.52 18.19
C ILE A 247 -2.13 -25.86 18.59
N PRO A 248 -3.14 -25.01 18.35
CA PRO A 248 -4.53 -25.35 18.67
C PRO A 248 -5.08 -26.52 17.84
N SER A 249 -4.42 -26.90 16.74
CA SER A 249 -4.88 -27.98 15.86
C SER A 249 -4.83 -29.36 16.52
N GLU A 250 -4.01 -29.52 17.56
CA GLU A 250 -3.94 -30.76 18.35
C GLU A 250 -5.26 -31.07 19.08
N HIS A 251 -5.96 -30.02 19.52
CA HIS A 251 -7.22 -30.14 20.26
C HIS A 251 -8.42 -29.94 19.33
N TRP A 252 -8.29 -29.02 18.36
CA TRP A 252 -9.34 -28.72 17.39
C TRP A 252 -8.74 -28.54 15.99
N PRO A 253 -8.68 -29.62 15.18
CA PRO A 253 -8.04 -29.59 13.85
C PRO A 253 -8.54 -28.51 12.87
N PRO A 254 -9.80 -28.05 12.90
CA PRO A 254 -10.27 -26.92 12.09
C PRO A 254 -9.69 -25.54 12.50
N ALA A 255 -9.13 -25.40 13.70
CA ALA A 255 -8.72 -24.11 14.27
C ALA A 255 -7.75 -23.29 13.39
N PRO A 256 -6.70 -23.88 12.76
CA PRO A 256 -5.77 -23.09 11.96
C PRO A 256 -6.43 -22.43 10.75
N PHE A 257 -7.35 -23.15 10.10
CA PHE A 257 -8.10 -22.62 8.95
C PHE A 257 -9.07 -21.54 9.39
N LEU A 258 -9.68 -21.66 10.57
CA LEU A 258 -10.51 -20.60 11.13
C LEU A 258 -9.70 -19.34 11.40
N LEU A 259 -8.55 -19.46 12.07
CA LEU A 259 -7.71 -18.31 12.43
C LEU A 259 -7.24 -17.58 11.17
N MET A 260 -6.74 -18.32 10.19
CA MET A 260 -6.32 -17.76 8.89
C MET A 260 -7.52 -17.14 8.14
N PHE A 261 -8.69 -17.78 8.16
CA PHE A 261 -9.91 -17.24 7.55
C PHE A 261 -10.33 -15.92 8.20
N VAL A 262 -10.37 -15.85 9.53
CA VAL A 262 -10.77 -14.65 10.27
C VAL A 262 -9.78 -13.50 10.01
N THR A 263 -8.47 -13.77 9.99
CA THR A 263 -7.48 -12.73 9.67
C THR A 263 -7.60 -12.22 8.24
N SER A 264 -7.81 -13.10 7.25
CA SER A 264 -7.99 -12.70 5.85
C SER A 264 -9.34 -12.03 5.59
N ALA A 265 -10.40 -12.44 6.28
CA ALA A 265 -11.72 -11.80 6.20
C ALA A 265 -11.69 -10.39 6.81
N ALA A 266 -11.01 -10.22 7.96
CA ALA A 266 -10.79 -8.90 8.54
C ALA A 266 -10.01 -7.99 7.58
N ASP A 267 -9.02 -8.54 6.88
CA ASP A 267 -8.21 -7.80 5.90
C ASP A 267 -9.06 -7.34 4.71
N PHE A 268 -9.85 -8.25 4.14
CA PHE A 268 -10.81 -7.93 3.08
C PHE A 268 -11.78 -6.82 3.49
N LEU A 269 -12.36 -6.91 4.70
CA LEU A 269 -13.31 -5.92 5.20
C LEU A 269 -12.63 -4.56 5.43
N LEU A 270 -11.46 -4.55 6.06
CA LEU A 270 -10.69 -3.32 6.29
C LEU A 270 -10.32 -2.66 4.96
N TYR A 271 -9.91 -3.43 3.96
CA TYR A 271 -9.59 -2.87 2.65
C TYR A 271 -10.80 -2.29 1.94
N PHE A 272 -11.92 -3.01 1.99
CA PHE A 272 -13.14 -2.63 1.31
C PHE A 272 -13.67 -1.28 1.80
N PHE A 273 -13.71 -1.08 3.12
CA PHE A 273 -14.27 0.12 3.74
C PHE A 273 -13.31 1.32 3.77
N PHE A 274 -12.01 1.10 4.01
CA PHE A 274 -11.09 2.20 4.35
C PHE A 274 -10.18 2.66 3.21
N VAL A 275 -10.03 1.89 2.12
CA VAL A 275 -9.06 2.23 1.06
C VAL A 275 -9.75 2.78 -0.20
N PRO A 276 -9.59 4.09 -0.50
CA PRO A 276 -9.96 4.65 -1.81
C PRO A 276 -8.93 4.27 -2.89
N GLU A 277 -9.33 4.27 -4.16
CA GLU A 277 -8.45 3.92 -5.29
C GLU A 277 -7.20 4.83 -5.35
N THR A 278 -6.01 4.20 -5.46
CA THR A 278 -4.70 4.86 -5.43
C THR A 278 -4.05 5.01 -6.80
N ARG A 279 -4.51 4.26 -7.83
CA ARG A 279 -3.88 4.28 -9.16
C ARG A 279 -3.92 5.68 -9.80
N GLY A 280 -2.74 6.22 -10.12
CA GLY A 280 -2.59 7.43 -10.95
C GLY A 280 -2.59 8.77 -10.21
N LYS A 281 -2.59 8.78 -8.87
CA LYS A 281 -2.47 10.02 -8.09
C LYS A 281 -1.01 10.44 -7.97
N LYS A 282 -0.73 11.75 -8.14
CA LYS A 282 0.63 12.30 -8.04
C LYS A 282 1.16 12.15 -6.60
N LEU A 283 2.44 11.78 -6.48
CA LEU A 283 3.12 11.66 -5.19
C LEU A 283 3.18 13.03 -4.48
N PRO A 284 2.82 13.12 -3.19
CA PRO A 284 3.10 14.30 -2.38
C PRO A 284 4.62 14.39 -2.12
N ASP A 285 5.28 15.39 -2.70
CA ASP A 285 6.72 15.63 -2.48
C ASP A 285 7.02 16.29 -1.13
N HIS A 286 6.02 16.92 -0.50
CA HIS A 286 6.16 17.74 0.71
C HIS A 286 5.28 17.23 1.85
N MET A 287 5.72 17.45 3.09
CA MET A 287 4.88 17.22 4.27
C MET A 287 3.76 18.28 4.32
N PRO A 288 2.53 17.98 4.76
CA PRO A 288 1.45 18.96 4.75
C PRO A 288 1.74 20.23 5.57
N ASP A 289 2.54 20.14 6.63
CA ASP A 289 3.04 21.31 7.37
C ASP A 289 3.88 22.24 6.49
N GLU A 290 4.64 21.69 5.53
CA GLU A 290 5.39 22.49 4.56
C GLU A 290 4.45 23.12 3.53
N LEU A 291 3.34 22.49 3.16
CA LEU A 291 2.37 23.08 2.22
C LEU A 291 1.59 24.24 2.86
N VAL A 292 1.17 24.09 4.12
CA VAL A 292 0.48 25.15 4.88
C VAL A 292 1.43 26.32 5.13
N ASN A 293 2.65 26.04 5.64
CA ASN A 293 3.65 27.10 5.85
C ASN A 293 4.09 27.73 4.52
N PHE A 294 4.21 26.98 3.42
CA PHE A 294 4.53 27.55 2.11
C PHE A 294 3.41 28.43 1.57
N SER A 295 2.14 28.09 1.83
CA SER A 295 1.01 28.94 1.47
C SER A 295 0.93 30.21 2.33
N GLU A 296 1.24 30.11 3.63
CA GLU A 296 1.30 31.25 4.55
C GLU A 296 2.53 32.13 4.28
N ASP A 297 3.67 31.54 3.94
CA ASP A 297 4.89 32.25 3.53
C ASP A 297 4.69 32.93 2.16
N LEU A 298 4.00 32.31 1.21
CA LEU A 298 3.63 32.96 -0.05
C LEU A 298 2.65 34.12 0.19
N ALA A 299 1.68 33.93 1.09
CA ALA A 299 0.73 34.98 1.45
C ALA A 299 1.43 36.14 2.18
N SER A 300 2.36 35.87 3.10
CA SER A 300 3.12 36.89 3.82
C SER A 300 4.12 37.63 2.93
N ASN A 301 4.86 36.91 2.08
CA ASN A 301 5.78 37.51 1.10
C ASN A 301 5.05 38.31 0.00
N ALA A 302 3.80 37.98 -0.32
CA ALA A 302 2.95 38.73 -1.25
C ALA A 302 2.31 39.99 -0.62
N VAL A 303 2.29 40.07 0.71
CA VAL A 303 1.91 41.26 1.48
C VAL A 303 3.12 42.18 1.70
N GLU A 304 4.34 41.62 1.79
CA GLU A 304 5.57 42.40 2.03
C GLU A 304 6.13 43.06 0.75
N LYS A 305 5.84 42.51 -0.43
CA LYS A 305 6.12 43.17 -1.73
C LYS A 305 4.93 44.01 -2.18
N ASP A 306 4.81 45.18 -1.58
CA ASP A 306 4.02 46.28 -2.12
C ASP A 306 4.87 46.99 -3.19
N ASP A 307 4.94 46.39 -4.38
CA ASP A 307 5.41 47.05 -5.59
C ASP A 307 4.36 46.87 -6.69
N ASP A 308 3.98 47.99 -7.30
CA ASP A 308 2.73 48.32 -8.00
C ASP A 308 2.55 47.61 -9.36
N THR A 309 3.11 46.41 -9.53
CA THR A 309 3.15 45.67 -10.81
C THR A 309 2.46 44.30 -10.79
N THR A 310 1.88 43.86 -9.68
CA THR A 310 1.20 42.55 -9.56
C THR A 310 -0.31 42.59 -9.31
N ALA A 311 -0.95 43.76 -9.46
CA ALA A 311 -2.40 43.92 -9.36
C ALA A 311 -3.24 42.96 -10.27
N PRO A 312 -2.80 42.57 -11.49
CA PRO A 312 -3.57 41.63 -12.31
C PRO A 312 -3.50 40.19 -11.80
N LEU A 313 -2.31 39.76 -11.32
CA LEU A 313 -2.08 38.39 -10.85
C LEU A 313 -2.76 38.13 -9.50
N LYS A 314 -2.88 39.17 -8.64
CA LYS A 314 -3.64 39.09 -7.39
C LYS A 314 -5.14 38.89 -7.64
N ARG A 315 -5.72 39.47 -8.70
CA ARG A 315 -7.13 39.25 -9.06
C ARG A 315 -7.37 37.85 -9.60
N GLU A 316 -6.48 37.37 -10.47
CA GLU A 316 -6.61 36.03 -11.08
C GLU A 316 -6.48 34.91 -10.03
N ILE A 317 -5.57 35.06 -9.04
CA ILE A 317 -5.42 34.09 -7.95
C ILE A 317 -6.59 34.12 -6.96
N VAL A 318 -7.14 35.30 -6.66
CA VAL A 318 -8.32 35.44 -5.79
C VAL A 318 -9.57 34.93 -6.49
N GLU A 319 -9.77 35.20 -7.78
CA GLU A 319 -10.86 34.62 -8.59
C GLU A 319 -10.73 33.09 -8.67
N THR A 320 -9.54 32.55 -8.89
CA THR A 320 -9.34 31.07 -8.92
C THR A 320 -9.58 30.44 -7.53
N ALA A 321 -9.26 31.14 -6.45
CA ALA A 321 -9.50 30.69 -5.07
C ALA A 321 -10.97 30.81 -4.65
N GLU A 322 -11.70 31.79 -5.17
CA GLU A 322 -13.15 31.92 -4.98
C GLU A 322 -13.90 30.91 -5.83
N GLU A 323 -13.53 30.70 -7.10
CA GLU A 323 -14.11 29.66 -7.98
C GLU A 323 -13.90 28.24 -7.43
N SER A 324 -12.73 27.96 -6.85
CA SER A 324 -12.47 26.65 -6.22
C SER A 324 -13.30 26.42 -4.97
N LYS A 325 -13.49 27.45 -4.13
CA LYS A 325 -14.40 27.40 -2.96
C LYS A 325 -15.87 27.29 -3.36
N GLU A 326 -16.30 27.99 -4.41
CA GLU A 326 -17.68 27.93 -4.90
C GLU A 326 -17.97 26.56 -5.54
N SER A 327 -16.99 25.97 -6.24
CA SER A 327 -17.08 24.61 -6.80
C SER A 327 -17.06 23.49 -5.74
N GLU A 328 -16.39 23.70 -4.60
CA GLU A 328 -16.46 22.80 -3.44
C GLU A 328 -17.80 22.93 -2.72
N HIS A 329 -18.30 24.16 -2.56
CA HIS A 329 -19.57 24.41 -1.89
C HIS A 329 -20.78 23.91 -2.71
N GLU A 330 -20.73 23.98 -4.06
CA GLU A 330 -21.71 23.36 -4.96
C GLU A 330 -21.62 21.82 -5.00
N ARG A 331 -20.43 21.24 -4.84
CA ARG A 331 -20.26 19.77 -4.72
C ARG A 331 -20.83 19.25 -3.40
N GLU A 332 -20.57 19.93 -2.29
CA GLU A 332 -21.16 19.59 -0.99
C GLU A 332 -22.69 19.75 -0.97
N ARG A 333 -23.23 20.77 -1.66
CA ARG A 333 -24.69 21.01 -1.76
C ARG A 333 -25.40 19.97 -2.65
N ASN A 334 -24.74 19.49 -3.70
CA ASN A 334 -25.28 18.44 -4.58
C ASN A 334 -25.16 17.03 -3.97
N GLU A 335 -24.20 16.79 -3.07
CA GLU A 335 -24.10 15.54 -2.32
C GLU A 335 -25.09 15.49 -1.15
N THR A 336 -25.35 16.60 -0.46
CA THR A 336 -26.37 16.68 0.60
C THR A 336 -27.82 16.70 0.07
N GLY A 337 -28.09 17.35 -1.06
CA GLY A 337 -29.44 17.35 -1.68
C GLY A 337 -29.88 16.01 -2.27
N LYS A 338 -28.97 15.04 -2.44
CA LYS A 338 -29.29 13.71 -2.98
C LYS A 338 -29.72 12.71 -1.91
N ASP A 339 -29.37 12.95 -0.65
CA ASP A 339 -29.79 12.12 0.49
C ASP A 339 -31.21 12.50 1.00
N ASP A 340 -31.60 13.76 0.92
CA ASP A 340 -32.95 14.20 1.35
C ASP A 340 -34.08 13.75 0.38
N SER A 341 -33.76 13.50 -0.89
CA SER A 341 -34.76 12.98 -1.87
C SER A 341 -35.04 11.48 -1.73
N LYS A 342 -34.18 10.72 -1.04
CA LYS A 342 -34.40 9.28 -0.78
C LYS A 342 -35.04 8.98 0.58
N GLY A 343 -35.05 9.96 1.50
CA GLY A 343 -35.73 9.86 2.79
C GLY A 343 -37.25 10.08 2.74
N SER A 344 -37.77 10.79 1.72
CA SER A 344 -39.20 11.13 1.63
C SER A 344 -40.06 10.18 0.77
N GLU A 345 -39.45 9.19 0.08
CA GLU A 345 -40.20 8.16 -0.67
C GLU A 345 -40.52 6.88 0.14
N MET A 346 -40.00 6.73 1.37
CA MET A 346 -40.29 5.55 2.22
C MET A 346 -41.34 5.76 3.33
N GLU A 347 -41.83 6.99 3.56
CA GLU A 347 -42.94 7.26 4.52
C GLU A 347 -44.34 7.36 3.86
N GLY A 348 -44.46 7.02 2.57
CA GLY A 348 -45.73 7.08 1.81
C GLY A 348 -46.38 5.74 1.47
N LYS A 349 -45.93 4.62 2.07
CA LYS A 349 -46.53 3.28 1.87
C LYS A 349 -46.81 2.56 3.19
N GLU A 350 -47.42 3.26 4.13
CA GLU A 350 -48.37 2.65 5.06
C GLU A 350 -49.74 3.32 4.81
N ASN A 351 -50.55 2.65 3.99
CA ASN A 351 -52.01 2.63 4.04
C ASN A 351 -52.52 1.48 3.18
#